data_AF-A0A7Y2FVE7-F1
#
_entry.id   AF-A0A7Y2FVE7-F1
#
_cell.length_a   1.000
_cell.length_b   1.000
_cell.length_c   1.000
_cell.angle_alpha   90.00
_cell.angle_beta   90.00
_cell.angle_gamma   90.00
#
_symmetry.space_group_name_H-M   'P 1'
#
loop_
_entity.id
_entity.type
_entity.pdbx_description
1 polymer ?
#
loop_
_entity_poly.entity_id
_entity_poly.type
_entity_poly.pdbx_seq_one_letter_code
_entity_poly.pdbx_strand_id
1 'polypeptide(L)'
;MKNVLNTILFCFLFIWCNALVAQSAFDALESGNYAAIAKKMAPEVNIQVDRNKKLVPKERAIQMLRIALEDFDPIEWEVLHRGASEADDDKYMIAALTNESGEGIRLFLQIEKYPEGPRISSVRIRKAL
;
A
#
# COMPACT_ATOMS: atom_id res chain seq x y z
N MET A 1 12.52 -22.49 -37.85
CA MET A 1 11.88 -22.54 -36.52
C MET A 1 12.78 -21.91 -35.44
N LYS A 2 13.18 -20.64 -35.57
CA LYS A 2 14.07 -19.96 -34.60
C LYS A 2 13.45 -18.70 -33.96
N ASN A 3 12.21 -18.36 -34.32
CA ASN A 3 11.62 -17.05 -33.98
C ASN A 3 10.46 -17.16 -32.97
N VAL A 4 10.12 -18.38 -32.51
CA VAL A 4 9.01 -18.61 -31.56
C VAL A 4 9.49 -18.58 -30.11
N LEU A 5 10.79 -18.80 -29.88
CA LEU A 5 11.39 -18.83 -28.54
C LEU A 5 11.55 -17.43 -27.92
N ASN A 6 11.72 -16.38 -28.74
CA ASN A 6 11.87 -15.01 -28.27
C ASN A 6 10.56 -14.34 -27.83
N THR A 7 9.40 -14.86 -28.24
CA THR A 7 8.10 -14.26 -27.89
C THR A 7 7.62 -14.69 -26.50
N ILE A 8 8.01 -15.88 -26.03
CA ILE A 8 7.61 -16.40 -24.71
C ILE A 8 8.40 -15.71 -23.58
N LEU A 9 9.63 -15.25 -23.84
CA LEU A 9 10.49 -14.60 -22.85
C LEU A 9 10.03 -13.17 -22.51
N PHE A 10 9.30 -12.49 -23.40
CA PHE A 10 8.88 -11.09 -23.18
C PHE A 10 7.63 -10.97 -22.30
N CYS A 11 6.76 -11.98 -22.27
CA CYS A 11 5.54 -11.96 -21.46
C CYS A 11 5.79 -12.22 -19.97
N PHE A 12 6.92 -12.84 -19.59
CA PHE A 12 7.24 -13.13 -18.17
C PHE A 12 7.73 -11.91 -17.37
N LEU A 13 8.18 -10.84 -18.03
CA LEU A 13 8.74 -9.66 -17.36
C LEU A 13 7.69 -8.68 -16.81
N PHE A 14 6.44 -8.72 -17.28
CA PHE A 14 5.42 -7.73 -16.88
C PHE A 14 4.65 -8.10 -15.59
N ILE A 15 4.64 -9.37 -15.20
CA ILE A 15 3.89 -9.83 -14.02
C ILE A 15 4.64 -9.48 -12.71
N TRP A 16 5.97 -9.34 -12.76
CA TRP A 16 6.82 -9.13 -11.58
C TRP A 16 6.85 -7.68 -11.04
N CYS A 17 6.57 -6.68 -11.88
CA CYS A 17 6.67 -5.27 -11.46
C CYS A 17 5.57 -4.86 -10.46
N ASN A 18 4.47 -5.61 -10.45
CA ASN A 18 3.25 -5.21 -9.77
C ASN A 18 3.17 -5.64 -8.29
N ALA A 19 3.67 -6.83 -7.94
CA ALA A 19 3.78 -7.25 -6.54
C ALA A 19 4.80 -6.41 -5.75
N LEU A 20 5.76 -5.81 -6.47
CA LEU A 20 6.82 -4.99 -5.91
C LEU A 20 6.32 -3.69 -5.30
N VAL A 21 5.26 -3.07 -5.83
CA VAL A 21 4.79 -1.75 -5.34
C VAL A 21 4.19 -1.85 -3.94
N ALA A 22 3.38 -2.88 -3.68
CA ALA A 22 2.79 -3.10 -2.36
C ALA A 22 3.86 -3.48 -1.31
N GLN A 23 4.75 -4.42 -1.66
CA GLN A 23 5.88 -4.80 -0.80
C GLN A 23 6.76 -3.60 -0.47
N SER A 24 7.22 -2.87 -1.49
CA SER A 24 8.08 -1.70 -1.28
C SER A 24 7.38 -0.54 -0.57
N ALA A 25 6.04 -0.49 -0.58
CA ALA A 25 5.29 0.45 0.25
C ALA A 25 5.22 -0.02 1.72
N PHE A 26 5.14 -1.31 1.98
CA PHE A 26 5.22 -1.82 3.34
C PHE A 26 6.61 -1.58 3.95
N ASP A 27 7.67 -1.99 3.25
CA ASP A 27 9.06 -1.83 3.71
C ASP A 27 9.39 -0.36 3.99
N ALA A 28 8.86 0.55 3.16
CA ALA A 28 9.04 1.99 3.34
C ALA A 28 8.19 2.57 4.49
N LEU A 29 7.07 1.94 4.88
CA LEU A 29 6.32 2.34 6.07
C LEU A 29 7.00 1.86 7.34
N GLU A 30 7.42 0.59 7.38
CA GLU A 30 8.12 -0.02 8.51
C GLU A 30 9.44 0.72 8.82
N SER A 31 10.17 1.14 7.79
CA SER A 31 11.40 1.93 7.93
C SER A 31 11.19 3.44 8.17
N GLY A 32 9.93 3.91 8.26
CA GLY A 32 9.61 5.33 8.44
C GLY A 32 9.94 6.22 7.24
N ASN A 33 10.18 5.65 6.05
CA ASN A 33 10.50 6.37 4.83
C ASN A 33 9.23 6.91 4.12
N TYR A 34 8.57 7.87 4.77
CA TYR A 34 7.34 8.50 4.27
C TYR A 34 7.52 9.21 2.92
N ALA A 35 8.75 9.64 2.59
CA ALA A 35 9.05 10.23 1.28
C ALA A 35 8.94 9.20 0.15
N ALA A 36 9.38 7.95 0.37
CA ALA A 36 9.21 6.87 -0.59
C ALA A 36 7.74 6.47 -0.76
N ILE A 37 6.95 6.51 0.32
CA ILE A 37 5.50 6.27 0.27
C ILE A 37 4.78 7.36 -0.52
N ALA A 38 5.07 8.63 -0.26
CA ALA A 38 4.48 9.74 -0.99
C ALA A 38 4.72 9.60 -2.50
N LYS A 39 5.91 9.19 -2.94
CA LYS A 39 6.19 8.95 -4.38
C LYS A 39 5.32 7.86 -5.01
N LYS A 40 4.71 6.99 -4.20
CA LYS A 40 3.84 5.89 -4.64
C LYS A 40 2.35 6.24 -4.50
N MET A 41 2.00 7.37 -3.90
CA MET A 41 0.61 7.80 -3.74
C MET A 41 0.06 8.50 -4.99
N ALA A 42 -1.24 8.34 -5.20
CA ALA A 42 -1.99 9.12 -6.18
C ALA A 42 -2.01 10.61 -5.79
N PRO A 43 -2.30 11.55 -6.72
CA PRO A 43 -2.39 12.97 -6.42
C PRO A 43 -3.41 13.29 -5.31
N GLU A 44 -4.53 12.57 -5.31
CA GLU A 44 -5.53 12.58 -4.25
C GLU A 44 -5.68 11.17 -3.68
N VAL A 45 -5.79 11.07 -2.36
CA VAL A 45 -5.84 9.79 -1.65
C VAL A 45 -7.04 9.80 -0.71
N ASN A 46 -7.81 8.73 -0.75
CA ASN A 46 -8.85 8.45 0.24
C ASN A 46 -8.18 7.96 1.53
N ILE A 47 -8.08 8.81 2.55
CA ILE A 47 -7.55 8.42 3.86
C ILE A 47 -8.68 8.23 4.87
N GLN A 48 -8.62 7.14 5.63
CA GLN A 48 -9.54 6.86 6.72
C GLN A 48 -8.78 6.49 8.00
N VAL A 49 -8.86 7.33 9.03
CA VAL A 49 -8.35 7.05 10.38
C VAL A 49 -9.54 7.06 11.33
N ASP A 50 -9.70 6.02 12.14
CA ASP A 50 -10.79 5.89 13.14
C ASP A 50 -12.18 6.26 12.61
N ARG A 51 -12.51 5.68 11.46
CA ARG A 51 -13.78 5.86 10.71
C ARG A 51 -13.95 7.21 10.00
N ASN A 52 -13.09 8.20 10.24
CA ASN A 52 -13.15 9.48 9.54
C ASN A 52 -12.50 9.38 8.14
N LYS A 53 -13.33 9.18 7.11
CA LYS A 53 -12.89 9.07 5.70
C LYS A 53 -12.88 10.44 5.04
N LYS A 54 -11.77 10.80 4.38
CA LYS A 54 -11.63 12.03 3.59
C LYS A 54 -10.85 11.74 2.30
N LEU A 55 -11.25 12.38 1.20
CA LEU A 55 -10.42 12.51 0.01
C LEU A 55 -9.57 13.76 0.19
N VAL A 56 -8.24 13.61 0.17
CA VAL A 56 -7.32 14.73 0.40
C VAL A 56 -6.13 14.65 -0.55
N PRO A 57 -5.43 15.77 -0.81
CA PRO A 57 -4.16 15.75 -1.54
C PRO A 57 -3.15 14.83 -0.86
N LYS A 58 -2.31 14.18 -1.66
CA LYS A 58 -1.23 13.29 -1.23
C LYS A 58 -0.44 13.81 -0.04
N GLU A 59 -0.04 15.09 -0.06
CA GLU A 59 0.77 15.72 0.97
C GLU A 59 0.05 15.72 2.32
N ARG A 60 -1.27 15.88 2.31
CA ARG A 60 -2.08 15.80 3.52
C ARG A 60 -2.32 14.35 3.94
N ALA A 61 -2.52 13.44 3.00
CA ALA A 61 -2.68 12.01 3.29
C ALA A 61 -1.44 11.42 3.97
N ILE A 62 -0.24 11.72 3.46
CA ILE A 62 1.01 11.20 4.05
C ILE A 62 1.26 11.77 5.45
N GLN A 63 0.92 13.05 5.69
CA GLN A 63 0.98 13.64 7.04
C GLN A 63 0.03 12.93 8.02
N MET A 64 -1.21 12.69 7.62
CA MET A 64 -2.20 12.02 8.47
C MET A 64 -1.82 10.57 8.74
N LEU A 65 -1.29 9.86 7.74
CA LEU A 65 -0.76 8.50 7.91
C LEU A 65 0.42 8.48 8.89
N ARG A 66 1.37 9.41 8.71
CA ARG A 66 2.53 9.54 9.60
C ARG A 66 2.11 9.80 11.05
N ILE A 67 1.24 10.79 11.29
CA ILE A 67 0.74 11.10 12.64
C ILE A 67 0.08 9.86 13.24
N ALA A 68 -0.80 9.17 12.51
CA ALA A 68 -1.48 7.99 13.03
C ALA A 68 -0.54 6.83 13.39
N LEU A 69 0.55 6.63 12.64
CA LEU A 69 1.54 5.59 12.93
C LEU A 69 2.52 6.00 14.04
N GLU A 70 2.94 7.27 14.09
CA GLU A 70 3.77 7.80 15.17
C GLU A 70 3.00 7.82 16.51
N ASP A 71 1.72 8.17 16.50
CA ASP A 71 0.86 8.16 17.70
C ASP A 71 0.59 6.74 18.21
N PHE A 72 0.54 5.75 17.31
CA PHE A 72 0.29 4.35 17.68
C PHE A 72 1.57 3.62 18.12
N ASP A 73 2.73 4.03 17.61
CA ASP A 73 4.07 3.48 17.88
C ASP A 73 4.17 1.95 17.70
N PRO A 74 4.02 1.45 16.46
CA PRO A 74 4.04 0.02 16.17
C PRO A 74 5.44 -0.58 16.32
N ILE A 75 5.56 -1.64 17.12
CA ILE A 75 6.80 -2.41 17.30
C ILE A 75 6.83 -3.70 16.48
N GLU A 76 5.66 -4.19 16.07
CA GLU A 76 5.53 -5.40 15.25
C GLU A 76 4.62 -5.13 14.06
N TRP A 77 5.00 -5.68 12.91
CA TRP A 77 4.27 -5.56 11.66
C TRP A 77 4.11 -6.93 11.00
N GLU A 78 2.87 -7.31 10.68
CA GLU A 78 2.55 -8.58 10.03
C GLU A 78 1.69 -8.34 8.79
N VAL A 79 2.16 -8.78 7.61
CA VAL A 79 1.35 -8.70 6.39
C VAL A 79 0.33 -9.85 6.37
N LEU A 80 -0.93 -9.52 6.63
CA LEU A 80 -2.03 -10.49 6.70
C LEU A 80 -2.52 -10.95 5.33
N HIS A 81 -2.56 -10.04 4.35
CA HIS A 81 -3.14 -10.36 3.04
C HIS A 81 -2.59 -9.50 1.91
N ARG A 82 -2.46 -10.11 0.73
CA ARG A 82 -2.22 -9.44 -0.55
C ARG A 82 -3.21 -9.99 -1.55
N GLY A 83 -4.07 -9.12 -2.07
CA GLY A 83 -5.09 -9.50 -3.02
C GLY A 83 -5.08 -8.60 -4.25
N ALA A 84 -5.62 -9.13 -5.33
CA ALA A 84 -6.09 -8.38 -6.47
C ALA A 84 -7.60 -8.62 -6.59
N SER A 85 -8.39 -7.57 -6.79
CA SER A 85 -9.78 -7.70 -7.23
C SER A 85 -9.77 -8.09 -8.70
N GLU A 86 -10.40 -9.22 -9.05
CA GLU A 86 -10.51 -9.66 -10.45
C GLU A 86 -11.36 -8.69 -11.31
N ALA A 87 -12.18 -7.84 -10.67
CA ALA A 87 -13.14 -6.98 -11.36
C ALA A 87 -12.57 -5.59 -11.77
N ASP A 88 -11.59 -5.06 -11.04
CA ASP A 88 -11.22 -3.63 -11.14
C ASP A 88 -9.71 -3.34 -11.33
N ASP A 89 -8.87 -4.36 -11.56
CA ASP A 89 -7.38 -4.24 -11.53
C ASP A 89 -6.81 -3.72 -10.18
N ASP A 90 -7.68 -3.50 -9.19
CA ASP A 90 -7.36 -2.98 -7.87
C ASP A 90 -6.63 -4.01 -7.03
N LYS A 91 -5.51 -3.60 -6.44
CA LYS A 91 -4.72 -4.43 -5.54
C LYS A 91 -4.85 -3.89 -4.15
N TYR A 92 -4.87 -4.78 -3.17
CA TYR A 92 -4.91 -4.38 -1.78
C TYR A 92 -3.90 -5.15 -0.95
N MET A 93 -3.38 -4.47 0.06
CA MET A 93 -2.51 -5.03 1.07
C MET A 93 -3.09 -4.72 2.44
N ILE A 94 -3.10 -5.72 3.32
CA ILE A 94 -3.56 -5.60 4.69
C ILE A 94 -2.41 -6.01 5.60
N ALA A 95 -2.11 -5.17 6.57
CA ALA A 95 -1.15 -5.47 7.63
C ALA A 95 -1.79 -5.33 9.00
N ALA A 96 -1.43 -6.20 9.94
CA ALA A 96 -1.61 -6.01 11.37
C ALA A 96 -0.37 -5.35 11.95
N LEU A 97 -0.58 -4.40 12.85
CA LEU A 97 0.47 -3.72 13.57
C LEU A 97 0.15 -3.80 15.06
N THR A 98 1.16 -4.06 15.88
CA THR A 98 1.04 -4.17 17.35
C THR A 98 1.99 -3.20 18.01
N ASN A 99 1.55 -2.52 19.08
CA ASN A 99 2.39 -1.63 19.89
C ASN A 99 2.89 -2.32 21.18
N GLU A 100 3.75 -1.66 21.95
CA GLU A 100 4.30 -2.21 23.21
C GLU A 100 3.22 -2.57 24.25
N SER A 101 2.06 -1.92 24.19
CA SER A 101 0.94 -2.18 25.09
C SER A 101 0.10 -3.40 24.68
N GLY A 102 0.45 -4.07 23.57
CA GLY A 102 -0.30 -5.20 23.02
C GLY A 102 -1.60 -4.79 22.31
N GLU A 103 -1.80 -3.49 22.05
CA GLU A 103 -2.92 -3.03 21.22
C GLU A 103 -2.60 -3.29 19.74
N GLY A 104 -3.64 -3.60 18.96
CA GLY A 104 -3.50 -3.88 17.53
C GLY A 104 -4.27 -2.91 16.65
N ILE A 105 -3.70 -2.54 15.50
CA ILE A 105 -4.40 -1.89 14.38
C ILE A 105 -4.21 -2.68 13.08
N ARG A 106 -5.14 -2.50 12.15
CA ARG A 106 -5.05 -2.96 10.78
C ARG A 106 -4.86 -1.78 9.84
N LEU A 107 -3.80 -1.83 9.05
CA LEU A 107 -3.52 -0.93 7.95
C LEU A 107 -3.94 -1.58 6.64
N PHE A 108 -4.73 -0.85 5.86
CA PHE A 108 -5.18 -1.26 4.53
C PHE A 108 -4.64 -0.26 3.52
N LEU A 109 -3.93 -0.73 2.51
CA LEU A 109 -3.53 0.04 1.35
C LEU A 109 -4.26 -0.50 0.12
N GLN A 110 -4.95 0.38 -0.61
CA GLN A 110 -5.50 0.07 -1.93
C GLN A 110 -4.61 0.73 -2.99
N ILE A 111 -4.33 -0.03 -4.04
CA ILE A 111 -3.47 0.34 -5.15
C ILE A 111 -4.29 0.22 -6.42
N GLU A 112 -4.45 1.34 -7.10
CA GLU A 112 -5.14 1.46 -8.38
C GLU A 112 -4.14 1.67 -9.51
N LYS A 113 -4.58 1.41 -10.73
CA LYS A 113 -3.79 1.65 -11.94
C LYS A 113 -3.89 3.10 -12.38
N TYR A 114 -2.76 3.79 -12.49
CA TYR A 114 -2.66 5.12 -13.08
C TYR A 114 -1.86 5.05 -14.40
N PRO A 115 -1.96 6.05 -15.29
CA PRO A 115 -1.19 6.09 -16.54
C PRO A 115 0.33 5.96 -16.34
N GLU A 116 0.85 6.49 -15.23
CA GLU A 116 2.27 6.40 -14.86
C GLU A 116 2.65 5.14 -14.09
N GLY A 117 1.71 4.21 -13.90
CA GLY A 117 1.88 2.97 -13.14
C GLY A 117 1.00 2.90 -11.89
N PRO A 118 1.06 1.79 -11.14
CA PRO A 118 0.23 1.59 -9.96
C PRO A 118 0.52 2.61 -8.86
N ARG A 119 -0.53 3.16 -8.24
CA ARG A 119 -0.43 4.15 -7.16
C ARG A 119 -1.36 3.79 -6.00
N ILE A 120 -0.95 4.16 -4.79
CA ILE A 120 -1.78 4.06 -3.58
C ILE A 120 -2.89 5.11 -3.68
N SER A 121 -4.14 4.67 -3.84
CA SER A 121 -5.33 5.53 -3.97
C SER A 121 -6.10 5.66 -2.66
N SER A 122 -5.94 4.70 -1.75
CA SER A 122 -6.65 4.68 -0.48
C SER A 122 -5.80 4.07 0.63
N VAL A 123 -5.88 4.69 1.81
CA VAL A 123 -5.22 4.29 3.04
C VAL A 123 -6.27 4.25 4.14
N ARG A 124 -6.34 3.14 4.88
CA ARG A 124 -7.28 3.01 5.99
C ARG A 124 -6.57 2.40 7.19
N ILE A 125 -6.79 2.99 8.35
CA ILE A 125 -6.32 2.50 9.65
C ILE A 125 -7.56 2.24 10.51
N ARG A 126 -7.60 1.07 11.17
CA ARG A 126 -8.66 0.67 12.09
C ARG A 126 -8.08 -0.13 13.24
N LYS A 127 -8.66 -0.05 14.43
CA LYS A 127 -8.36 -1.02 15.51
C LYS A 127 -8.57 -2.46 15.04
N ALA A 128 -7.66 -3.35 15.42
CA ALA A 128 -7.85 -4.78 15.29
C ALA A 128 -8.98 -5.21 16.24
N LEU A 129 -9.87 -6.08 15.74
CA LEU A 129 -10.94 -6.70 16.53
C LEU A 129 -10.40 -7.94 17.24
#